data_AF-A0A9P5SF38-F1
#
_entry.id   AF-A0A9P5SF38-F1
#
_cell.length_a   1.000
_cell.length_b   1.000
_cell.length_c   1.000
_cell.angle_alpha   90.00
_cell.angle_beta   90.00
_cell.angle_gamma   90.00
#
_symmetry.space_group_name_H-M   'P 1'
#
loop_
_entity.id
_entity.type
_entity.pdbx_description
1 polymer ?
#
loop_
_entity_poly.entity_id
_entity_poly.type
_entity_poly.pdbx_seq_one_letter_code
_entity_poly.pdbx_strand_id
1 'polypeptide(L)'
;MLLFYRDNTMQFVVHTANMIERDWRNKTQAIFTTGRLSKKPHLTGQGTCAFERDLLEYMSKYNHHQEISAKISQYDFMGVKGVLVGSVPGKFSGAEKNKWGHMRLRSVLRQQVEISKEYIANSKIICQISSVGSLGKNSQDWLRGEFEMSLNAYRHSNYMASNKADFCVVFPTAEDVRTSYEGWSMGGSLPFKETSYTKQAHYLNPLLHSWQATKSGRDRAMPHIK
;
A
#
# COMPACT_ATOMS: atom_id res chain seq x y z
N MET A 1 7.68 -2.49 -12.00
CA MET A 1 8.52 -2.89 -13.16
C MET A 1 8.42 -4.40 -13.38
N LEU A 2 8.45 -4.82 -14.63
CA LEU A 2 8.48 -6.23 -15.06
C LEU A 2 9.75 -6.39 -15.90
N LEU A 3 10.76 -7.07 -15.35
CA LEU A 3 12.08 -7.17 -15.96
C LEU A 3 12.29 -8.57 -16.50
N PHE A 4 12.60 -8.69 -17.80
CA PHE A 4 12.85 -9.97 -18.47
C PHE A 4 14.30 -10.03 -18.93
N TYR A 5 14.99 -11.13 -18.64
CA TYR A 5 16.42 -11.24 -18.82
C TYR A 5 16.80 -12.30 -19.87
N ARG A 6 18.04 -12.20 -20.37
CA ARG A 6 18.56 -13.09 -21.43
C ARG A 6 18.72 -14.54 -20.99
N ASP A 7 18.92 -14.76 -19.70
CA ASP A 7 19.03 -16.08 -19.07
C ASP A 7 17.67 -16.78 -18.86
N ASN A 8 16.60 -16.27 -19.50
CA ASN A 8 15.23 -16.76 -19.33
C ASN A 8 14.70 -16.62 -17.90
N THR A 9 15.20 -15.66 -17.12
CA THR A 9 14.60 -15.27 -15.84
C THR A 9 13.77 -14.00 -15.95
N MET A 10 12.87 -13.81 -15.00
CA MET A 10 12.09 -12.59 -14.80
C MET A 10 12.31 -12.04 -13.39
N GLN A 11 12.16 -10.74 -13.19
CA GLN A 11 12.02 -10.14 -11.86
C GLN A 11 10.83 -9.19 -11.84
N PHE A 12 10.02 -9.33 -10.79
CA PHE A 12 8.94 -8.40 -10.48
C PHE A 12 9.43 -7.40 -9.44
N VAL A 13 9.17 -6.11 -9.69
CA VAL A 13 9.55 -5.01 -8.80
C VAL A 13 8.35 -4.09 -8.59
N VAL A 14 8.03 -3.77 -7.34
CA VAL A 14 7.11 -2.69 -6.98
C VAL A 14 7.89 -1.67 -6.15
N HIS A 15 7.77 -0.40 -6.50
CA HIS A 15 8.45 0.69 -5.80
C HIS A 15 7.56 1.93 -5.73
N THR A 16 7.91 2.86 -4.86
CA THR A 16 7.13 4.08 -4.61
C THR A 16 7.63 5.31 -5.35
N ALA A 17 8.84 5.26 -5.90
CA ALA A 17 9.47 6.36 -6.63
C ALA A 17 8.91 6.54 -8.05
N ASN A 18 8.65 7.78 -8.46
CA ASN A 18 8.45 8.10 -9.87
C ASN A 18 9.77 7.94 -10.66
N MET A 19 9.69 7.77 -11.98
CA MET A 19 10.87 7.63 -12.86
C MET A 19 11.49 8.99 -13.21
N ILE A 20 11.81 9.80 -12.19
CA ILE A 20 12.48 11.10 -12.30
C ILE A 20 13.57 11.21 -11.24
N GLU A 21 14.70 11.84 -11.57
CA GLU A 21 15.89 11.90 -10.69
C GLU A 21 15.55 12.32 -9.24
N ARG A 22 14.71 13.35 -9.10
CA ARG A 22 14.34 13.92 -7.80
C ARG A 22 13.78 12.88 -6.82
N ASP A 23 13.03 11.90 -7.32
CA ASP A 23 12.41 10.87 -6.47
C ASP A 23 13.40 9.81 -5.97
N TRP A 24 14.60 9.73 -6.57
CA TRP A 24 15.67 8.78 -6.23
C TRP A 24 16.83 9.41 -5.46
N ARG A 25 16.81 10.74 -5.23
CA ARG A 25 17.92 11.47 -4.63
C ARG A 25 17.81 11.55 -3.10
N ASN A 26 16.91 12.39 -2.59
CA ASN A 26 16.85 12.77 -1.17
C ASN A 26 15.52 12.40 -0.48
N LYS A 27 14.77 11.44 -1.05
CA LYS A 27 13.48 10.99 -0.51
C LYS A 27 13.60 9.62 0.13
N THR A 28 12.75 9.35 1.12
CA THR A 28 12.53 7.98 1.58
C THR A 28 11.55 7.28 0.65
N GLN A 29 12.01 6.20 0.01
CA GLN A 29 11.25 5.35 -0.91
C GLN A 29 11.38 3.89 -0.48
N ALA A 30 10.49 3.02 -0.97
CA ALA A 30 10.63 1.57 -0.83
C ALA A 30 10.67 0.87 -2.18
N ILE A 31 11.28 -0.31 -2.16
CA ILE A 31 11.35 -1.25 -3.26
C ILE A 31 11.11 -2.66 -2.71
N PHE A 32 10.12 -3.36 -3.28
CA PHE A 32 9.94 -4.80 -3.14
C PHE A 32 10.42 -5.49 -4.42
N THR A 33 11.14 -6.60 -4.30
CA THR A 33 11.58 -7.41 -5.46
C THR A 33 11.39 -8.90 -5.18
N THR A 34 11.04 -9.69 -6.20
CA THR A 34 10.79 -11.15 -6.08
C THR A 34 12.05 -12.01 -6.20
N GLY A 35 13.24 -11.44 -6.34
CA GLY A 35 14.41 -12.18 -6.85
C GLY A 35 14.23 -12.61 -8.32
N ARG A 36 15.07 -13.52 -8.82
CA ARG A 36 14.97 -14.07 -10.18
C ARG A 36 14.00 -15.24 -10.21
N LEU A 37 12.92 -15.07 -10.96
CA LEU A 37 11.90 -16.07 -11.24
C LEU A 37 12.31 -16.85 -12.49
N SER A 38 12.38 -18.17 -12.36
CA SER A 38 12.64 -19.08 -13.48
C SER A 38 11.40 -19.31 -14.32
N LYS A 39 11.56 -19.76 -15.56
CA LYS A 39 10.43 -20.27 -16.36
C LYS A 39 9.83 -21.52 -15.71
N LYS A 40 8.52 -21.69 -15.87
CA LYS A 40 7.82 -22.92 -15.47
C LYS A 40 8.33 -24.10 -16.32
N PRO A 41 8.49 -25.30 -15.73
CA PRO A 41 8.91 -26.50 -16.47
C PRO A 41 7.85 -26.95 -17.49
N HIS A 42 6.58 -26.65 -17.25
CA HIS A 42 5.47 -26.90 -18.17
C HIS A 42 4.59 -25.65 -18.30
N LEU A 43 4.03 -25.41 -19.50
CA LEU A 43 3.05 -24.35 -19.75
C LEU A 43 1.69 -24.74 -19.13
N THR A 44 1.59 -24.73 -17.81
CA THR A 44 0.30 -24.85 -17.14
C THR A 44 -0.38 -23.49 -17.24
N GLY A 45 -1.51 -23.41 -17.94
CA GLY A 45 -2.33 -22.19 -18.05
C GLY A 45 -2.93 -21.70 -16.72
N GLN A 46 -2.61 -22.36 -15.60
CA GLN A 46 -3.02 -21.98 -14.26
C GLN A 46 -1.86 -21.32 -13.51
N GLY A 47 -2.15 -20.22 -12.80
CA GLY A 47 -1.17 -19.53 -11.97
C GLY A 47 -0.69 -20.42 -10.81
N THR A 48 0.61 -20.42 -10.54
CA THR A 48 1.24 -21.33 -9.60
C THR A 48 0.93 -20.98 -8.14
N CYS A 49 0.73 -19.70 -7.83
CA CYS A 49 0.37 -19.23 -6.49
C CYS A 49 -0.65 -18.09 -6.51
N ALA A 50 -1.09 -17.67 -5.32
CA ALA A 50 -2.04 -16.54 -5.17
C ALA A 50 -1.47 -15.24 -5.74
N PHE A 51 -0.18 -14.97 -5.55
CA PHE A 51 0.47 -13.76 -6.06
C PHE A 51 0.39 -13.67 -7.59
N GLU A 52 0.69 -14.76 -8.30
CA GLU A 52 0.60 -14.78 -9.77
C GLU A 52 -0.82 -14.56 -10.24
N ARG A 53 -1.80 -15.24 -9.63
CA ARG A 53 -3.22 -15.08 -9.99
C ARG A 53 -3.68 -13.64 -9.80
N ASP A 54 -3.37 -13.04 -8.65
CA ASP A 54 -3.73 -11.66 -8.34
C ASP A 54 -3.05 -10.68 -9.31
N LEU A 55 -1.78 -10.93 -9.68
CA LEU A 55 -1.04 -10.11 -10.63
C LEU A 55 -1.64 -10.19 -12.04
N LEU A 56 -1.91 -11.39 -12.55
CA LEU A 56 -2.53 -11.58 -13.86
C LEU A 56 -3.95 -10.98 -13.89
N GLU A 57 -4.71 -11.11 -12.80
CA GLU A 57 -6.02 -10.48 -12.67
C GLU A 57 -5.90 -8.95 -12.69
N TYR A 58 -4.95 -8.37 -11.95
CA TYR A 58 -4.66 -6.93 -12.00
C TYR A 58 -4.32 -6.47 -13.43
N MET A 59 -3.45 -7.19 -14.13
CA MET A 59 -3.05 -6.84 -15.50
C MET A 59 -4.22 -6.92 -16.48
N SER A 60 -5.14 -7.89 -16.30
CA SER A 60 -6.32 -8.06 -17.16
C SER A 60 -7.34 -6.91 -17.10
N LYS A 61 -7.24 -6.04 -16.08
CA LYS A 61 -8.11 -4.85 -15.93
C LYS A 61 -7.68 -3.68 -16.83
N TYR A 62 -6.56 -3.81 -17.53
CA TYR A 62 -6.03 -2.79 -18.43
C TYR A 62 -5.93 -3.33 -19.86
N ASN A 63 -6.27 -2.48 -20.83
CA ASN A 63 -6.16 -2.82 -22.24
C ASN A 63 -4.68 -2.89 -22.68
N HIS A 64 -4.40 -3.63 -23.76
CA HIS A 64 -3.08 -3.75 -24.40
C HIS A 64 -1.99 -4.43 -23.54
N HIS A 65 -2.36 -5.14 -22.48
CA HIS A 65 -1.42 -5.88 -21.62
C HIS A 65 -1.44 -7.39 -21.86
N GLN A 66 -2.14 -7.89 -22.88
CA GLN A 66 -2.33 -9.32 -23.14
C GLN A 66 -0.99 -10.02 -23.40
N GLU A 67 -0.13 -9.44 -24.24
CA GLU A 67 1.19 -10.01 -24.55
C GLU A 67 2.09 -10.07 -23.33
N ILE A 68 2.11 -8.99 -22.52
CA ILE A 68 2.89 -8.94 -21.29
C ILE A 68 2.34 -9.96 -20.28
N SER A 69 1.02 -10.07 -20.14
CA SER A 69 0.39 -11.04 -19.23
C SER A 69 0.69 -12.48 -19.63
N ALA A 70 0.63 -12.78 -20.93
CA ALA A 70 1.02 -14.07 -21.50
C ALA A 70 2.52 -14.36 -21.33
N LYS A 71 3.35 -13.32 -21.24
CA LYS A 71 4.77 -13.47 -20.93
C LYS A 71 5.00 -13.72 -19.44
N ILE A 72 4.31 -13.01 -18.56
CA ILE A 72 4.38 -13.20 -17.09
C ILE A 72 3.97 -14.62 -16.72
N SER A 73 2.90 -15.15 -17.32
CA SER A 73 2.35 -16.48 -16.98
C SER A 73 3.29 -17.65 -17.28
N GLN A 74 4.40 -17.40 -17.99
CA GLN A 74 5.45 -18.40 -18.26
C GLN A 74 6.45 -18.56 -17.10
N TYR A 75 6.45 -17.67 -16.11
CA TYR A 75 7.40 -17.67 -15.00
C TYR A 75 6.80 -18.20 -13.72
N ASP A 76 7.59 -18.89 -12.90
CA ASP A 76 7.13 -19.49 -11.66
C ASP A 76 7.22 -18.51 -10.49
N PHE A 77 6.07 -18.25 -9.85
CA PHE A 77 5.93 -17.37 -8.68
C PHE A 77 5.81 -18.14 -7.35
N MET A 78 5.93 -19.47 -7.31
CA MET A 78 5.75 -20.27 -6.09
C MET A 78 6.60 -19.79 -4.90
N GLY A 79 7.80 -19.27 -5.16
CA GLY A 79 8.69 -18.74 -4.13
C GLY A 79 8.30 -17.38 -3.55
N VAL A 80 7.29 -16.70 -4.12
CA VAL A 80 6.89 -15.36 -3.70
C VAL A 80 6.00 -15.44 -2.46
N LYS A 81 6.52 -14.93 -1.33
CA LYS A 81 5.82 -14.91 -0.03
C LYS A 81 4.87 -13.73 0.18
N GLY A 82 4.97 -12.70 -0.67
CA GLY A 82 4.14 -11.51 -0.58
C GLY A 82 2.69 -11.78 -1.00
N VAL A 83 1.78 -10.91 -0.57
CA VAL A 83 0.39 -10.86 -1.06
C VAL A 83 0.21 -9.57 -1.84
N LEU A 84 -0.38 -9.66 -3.04
CA LEU A 84 -0.66 -8.48 -3.84
C LEU A 84 -1.97 -7.83 -3.38
N VAL A 85 -1.89 -6.55 -3.02
CA VAL A 85 -3.06 -5.70 -2.74
C VAL A 85 -3.08 -4.59 -3.77
N GLY A 86 -3.87 -4.79 -4.83
CA GLY A 86 -4.00 -3.84 -5.94
C GLY A 86 -5.28 -3.01 -5.85
N SER A 87 -5.29 -1.88 -6.55
CA SER A 87 -6.48 -1.07 -6.82
C SER A 87 -6.60 -0.84 -8.32
N VAL A 88 -7.80 -0.98 -8.86
CA VAL A 88 -8.12 -0.70 -10.27
C VAL A 88 -9.39 0.14 -10.35
N PRO A 89 -9.57 0.98 -11.39
CA PRO A 89 -10.79 1.75 -11.55
C PRO A 89 -12.01 0.85 -11.75
N GLY A 90 -13.12 1.15 -11.07
CA GLY A 90 -14.39 0.45 -11.27
C GLY A 90 -15.33 0.53 -10.07
N LYS A 91 -16.54 -0.03 -10.25
CA LYS A 91 -17.50 -0.27 -9.17
C LYS A 91 -17.62 -1.78 -8.98
N PHE A 92 -17.31 -2.26 -7.77
CA PHE A 92 -17.25 -3.69 -7.47
C PHE A 92 -18.31 -4.04 -6.42
N SER A 93 -19.04 -5.12 -6.68
CA SER A 93 -20.11 -5.63 -5.82
C SER A 93 -19.96 -7.14 -5.60
N GLY A 94 -20.72 -7.69 -4.65
CA GLY A 94 -20.64 -9.12 -4.31
C GLY A 94 -19.22 -9.55 -3.93
N ALA A 95 -18.77 -10.69 -4.47
CA ALA A 95 -17.44 -11.22 -4.22
C ALA A 95 -16.31 -10.33 -4.75
N GLU A 96 -16.53 -9.58 -5.84
CA GLU A 96 -15.53 -8.69 -6.45
C GLU A 96 -15.12 -7.55 -5.53
N LYS A 97 -15.98 -7.16 -4.56
CA LYS A 97 -15.67 -6.12 -3.58
C LYS A 97 -14.37 -6.44 -2.81
N ASN A 98 -14.07 -7.72 -2.58
CA ASN A 98 -12.92 -8.16 -1.80
C ASN A 98 -11.64 -8.36 -2.62
N LYS A 99 -11.64 -8.00 -3.91
CA LYS A 99 -10.47 -8.15 -4.80
C LYS A 99 -9.58 -6.92 -4.87
N TRP A 100 -10.10 -5.73 -4.54
CA TRP A 100 -9.38 -4.46 -4.73
C TRP A 100 -9.36 -3.57 -3.49
N GLY A 101 -8.34 -2.72 -3.40
CA GLY A 101 -8.20 -1.66 -2.39
C GLY A 101 -8.23 -2.14 -0.94
N HIS A 102 -8.76 -1.31 -0.04
CA HIS A 102 -8.81 -1.61 1.39
C HIS A 102 -9.69 -2.82 1.73
N MET A 103 -10.61 -3.23 0.83
CA MET A 103 -11.42 -4.43 1.01
C MET A 103 -10.63 -5.70 0.70
N ARG A 104 -9.71 -5.67 -0.29
CA ARG A 104 -8.73 -6.74 -0.47
C ARG A 104 -7.86 -6.93 0.76
N LEU A 105 -7.32 -5.83 1.30
CA LEU A 105 -6.54 -5.87 2.54
C LEU A 105 -7.34 -6.50 3.69
N ARG A 106 -8.57 -6.05 3.92
CA ARG A 106 -9.47 -6.62 4.94
C ARG A 106 -9.65 -8.13 4.77
N SER A 107 -9.87 -8.60 3.55
CA SER A 107 -10.04 -10.02 3.23
C SER A 107 -8.78 -10.83 3.56
N VAL A 108 -7.61 -10.33 3.15
CA VAL A 108 -6.31 -10.96 3.42
C VAL A 108 -6.05 -11.06 4.93
N LEU A 109 -6.25 -9.97 5.68
CA LEU A 109 -6.03 -9.96 7.12
C LEU A 109 -6.94 -10.96 7.85
N ARG A 110 -8.22 -11.06 7.47
CA ARG A 110 -9.15 -12.04 8.05
C ARG A 110 -8.75 -13.50 7.78
N GLN A 111 -8.11 -13.75 6.65
CA GLN A 111 -7.71 -15.10 6.25
C GLN A 111 -6.38 -15.51 6.88
N GLN A 112 -5.42 -14.58 6.98
CA GLN A 112 -4.01 -14.90 7.22
C GLN A 112 -3.46 -14.39 8.56
N VAL A 113 -4.12 -13.45 9.23
CA VAL A 113 -3.59 -12.81 10.44
C VAL A 113 -4.42 -13.22 11.64
N GLU A 114 -3.78 -13.82 12.64
CA GLU A 114 -4.38 -14.17 13.92
C GLU A 114 -3.68 -13.39 15.03
N ILE A 115 -4.46 -12.77 15.91
CA ILE A 115 -3.97 -11.90 16.98
C ILE A 115 -4.70 -12.26 18.27
N SER A 116 -3.95 -12.53 19.34
CA SER A 116 -4.55 -12.74 20.66
C SER A 116 -5.21 -11.45 21.16
N LYS A 117 -6.44 -11.57 21.69
CA LYS A 117 -7.27 -10.43 22.09
C LYS A 117 -6.57 -9.50 23.11
N GLU A 118 -5.71 -10.06 23.95
CA GLU A 118 -4.92 -9.34 24.96
C GLU A 118 -3.98 -8.28 24.37
N TYR A 119 -3.46 -8.50 23.16
CA TYR A 119 -2.54 -7.54 22.52
C TYR A 119 -3.26 -6.40 21.81
N ILE A 120 -4.54 -6.57 21.46
CA ILE A 120 -5.26 -5.61 20.61
C ILE A 120 -5.35 -4.24 21.26
N ALA A 121 -5.70 -4.18 22.55
CA ALA A 121 -5.91 -2.92 23.28
C ALA A 121 -4.64 -2.05 23.36
N ASN A 122 -3.46 -2.67 23.30
CA ASN A 122 -2.17 -1.98 23.36
C ASN A 122 -1.48 -1.89 21.99
N SER A 123 -2.14 -2.34 20.92
CA SER A 123 -1.61 -2.31 19.56
C SER A 123 -1.92 -0.99 18.87
N LYS A 124 -1.08 -0.65 17.89
CA LYS A 124 -1.26 0.51 17.01
C LYS A 124 -1.30 0.07 15.55
N ILE A 125 -2.14 0.73 14.77
CA ILE A 125 -2.12 0.72 13.31
C ILE A 125 -1.49 2.02 12.87
N ILE A 126 -0.40 1.93 12.12
CA ILE A 126 0.33 3.09 11.62
C ILE A 126 0.10 3.17 10.10
N CYS A 127 -0.57 4.23 9.67
CA CYS A 127 -0.74 4.57 8.26
C CYS A 127 0.19 5.73 7.92
N GLN A 128 1.31 5.44 7.26
CA GLN A 128 2.21 6.48 6.76
C GLN A 128 1.86 6.79 5.31
N ILE A 129 1.67 8.07 5.00
CA ILE A 129 1.27 8.52 3.67
C ILE A 129 2.04 9.76 3.25
N SER A 130 2.04 10.05 1.94
CA SER A 130 2.67 11.24 1.35
C SER A 130 1.66 12.14 0.63
N SER A 131 0.36 11.87 0.76
CA SER A 131 -0.72 12.65 0.15
C SER A 131 -2.03 12.38 0.88
N VAL A 132 -2.89 13.40 0.99
CA VAL A 132 -4.20 13.26 1.64
C VAL A 132 -5.29 13.85 0.75
N GLY A 133 -6.29 13.02 0.44
CA GLY A 133 -7.50 13.43 -0.29
C GLY A 133 -8.61 13.94 0.64
N SER A 134 -9.80 14.15 0.07
CA SER A 134 -11.02 14.47 0.84
C SER A 134 -11.60 13.19 1.42
N LEU A 135 -11.67 13.10 2.75
CA LEU A 135 -12.05 11.87 3.48
C LEU A 135 -13.50 11.86 3.97
N GLY A 136 -14.27 12.89 3.62
CA GLY A 136 -15.65 13.09 4.06
C GLY A 136 -15.79 14.27 5.03
N LYS A 137 -17.03 14.64 5.34
CA LYS A 137 -17.34 15.71 6.30
C LYS A 137 -17.08 15.25 7.73
N ASN A 138 -17.39 14.00 8.02
CA ASN A 138 -17.17 13.37 9.32
C ASN A 138 -16.21 12.19 9.17
N SER A 139 -15.49 11.87 10.25
CA SER A 139 -14.57 10.73 10.25
C SER A 139 -15.25 9.39 9.92
N GLN A 140 -16.53 9.25 10.24
CA GLN A 140 -17.31 8.04 9.96
C GLN A 140 -17.72 7.89 8.50
N ASP A 141 -17.64 8.95 7.68
CA ASP A 141 -18.04 8.88 6.28
C ASP A 141 -17.14 7.94 5.47
N TRP A 142 -15.86 7.81 5.86
CA TRP A 142 -14.92 6.91 5.19
C TRP A 142 -13.71 6.50 6.06
N LEU A 143 -13.02 7.46 6.68
CA LEU A 143 -11.74 7.21 7.36
C LEU A 143 -11.87 6.17 8.48
N ARG A 144 -12.80 6.39 9.41
CA ARG A 144 -13.04 5.50 10.55
C ARG A 144 -14.14 4.47 10.26
N GLY A 145 -15.16 4.88 9.50
CA GLY A 145 -16.31 4.04 9.16
C GLY A 145 -16.05 3.01 8.07
N GLU A 146 -14.92 3.07 7.36
CA GLU A 146 -14.57 2.08 6.33
C GLU A 146 -13.09 1.69 6.36
N PHE A 147 -12.18 2.67 6.27
CA PHE A 147 -10.76 2.42 6.08
C PHE A 147 -10.10 1.85 7.34
N GLU A 148 -10.24 2.50 8.50
CA GLU A 148 -9.73 2.02 9.79
C GLU A 148 -10.26 0.62 10.14
N MET A 149 -11.53 0.34 9.82
CA MET A 149 -12.13 -0.98 10.02
C MET A 149 -11.47 -2.07 9.16
N SER A 150 -11.02 -1.73 7.95
CA SER A 150 -10.25 -2.66 7.14
C SER A 150 -8.88 -2.93 7.75
N LEU A 151 -8.22 -1.90 8.28
CA LEU A 151 -6.89 -2.02 8.89
C LEU A 151 -6.92 -2.79 10.21
N ASN A 152 -8.00 -2.67 10.98
CA ASN A 152 -8.25 -3.41 12.23
C ASN A 152 -8.75 -4.85 12.02
N ALA A 153 -8.83 -5.33 10.78
CA ALA A 153 -9.31 -6.67 10.52
C ALA A 153 -8.26 -7.73 10.88
N TYR A 154 -8.72 -8.87 11.38
CA TYR A 154 -7.92 -10.05 11.66
C TYR A 154 -8.86 -11.27 11.72
N ARG A 155 -8.32 -12.48 11.84
CA ARG A 155 -9.10 -13.72 11.95
C ARG A 155 -10.04 -13.63 13.16
N HIS A 156 -11.35 -13.78 12.92
CA HIS A 156 -12.42 -13.60 13.91
C HIS A 156 -12.61 -12.18 14.48
N SER A 157 -12.07 -11.13 13.83
CA SER A 157 -12.37 -9.75 14.22
C SER A 157 -13.88 -9.48 14.14
N ASN A 158 -14.50 -9.05 15.24
CA ASN A 158 -15.89 -8.59 15.25
C ASN A 158 -15.90 -7.06 15.13
N TYR A 159 -16.52 -6.55 14.07
CA TYR A 159 -16.66 -5.11 13.83
C TYR A 159 -17.39 -4.38 14.96
N MET A 160 -18.28 -5.06 15.69
CA MET A 160 -19.03 -4.48 16.81
C MET A 160 -18.28 -4.55 18.15
N ALA A 161 -17.08 -5.15 18.19
CA ALA A 161 -16.31 -5.21 19.42
C ALA A 161 -15.69 -3.84 19.72
N SER A 162 -15.76 -3.41 20.98
CA SER A 162 -15.16 -2.16 21.46
C SER A 162 -13.62 -2.19 21.45
N ASN A 163 -13.02 -3.38 21.46
CA ASN A 163 -11.57 -3.55 21.49
C ASN A 163 -11.00 -3.48 20.05
N LYS A 164 -10.31 -2.39 19.74
CA LYS A 164 -9.56 -2.18 18.50
C LYS A 164 -8.20 -1.57 18.78
N ALA A 165 -7.27 -1.74 17.84
CA ALA A 165 -5.98 -1.06 17.91
C ALA A 165 -6.15 0.44 17.66
N ASP A 166 -5.29 1.24 18.30
CA ASP A 166 -5.25 2.69 18.11
C ASP A 166 -4.76 3.03 16.68
N PHE A 167 -5.39 4.01 16.04
CA PHE A 167 -5.12 4.34 14.64
C PHE A 167 -4.36 5.65 14.53
N CYS A 168 -3.14 5.57 14.01
CA CYS A 168 -2.23 6.69 13.84
C CYS A 168 -1.93 6.93 12.35
N VAL A 169 -1.83 8.21 11.97
CA VAL A 169 -1.44 8.63 10.63
C VAL A 169 -0.12 9.39 10.70
N VAL A 170 0.89 8.94 9.97
CA VAL A 170 2.18 9.66 9.85
C VAL A 170 2.16 10.48 8.57
N PHE A 171 2.26 11.81 8.73
CA PHE A 171 2.36 12.76 7.63
C PHE A 171 3.30 13.91 8.05
N PRO A 172 4.25 14.33 7.19
CA PRO A 172 5.23 15.35 7.57
C PRO A 172 4.60 16.67 8.00
N THR A 173 5.16 17.26 9.06
CA THR A 173 4.83 18.62 9.49
C THR A 173 5.50 19.67 8.60
N ALA A 174 5.08 20.93 8.72
CA ALA A 174 5.77 22.04 8.05
C ALA A 174 7.24 22.14 8.50
N GLU A 175 7.54 21.83 9.76
CA GLU A 175 8.91 21.86 10.29
C GLU A 175 9.76 20.70 9.73
N ASP A 176 9.18 19.50 9.60
CA ASP A 176 9.83 18.34 8.97
C ASP A 176 10.25 18.70 7.54
N VAL A 177 9.35 19.35 6.78
CA VAL A 177 9.61 19.80 5.41
C VAL A 177 10.68 20.88 5.37
N ARG A 178 10.54 21.93 6.21
CA ARG A 178 11.48 23.07 6.27
C ARG A 178 12.92 22.62 6.54
N THR A 179 13.09 21.64 7.41
CA THR A 179 14.41 21.14 7.86
C THR A 179 14.94 19.97 7.03
N SER A 180 14.14 19.43 6.10
CA SER A 180 14.54 18.37 5.18
C SER A 180 15.69 18.76 4.24
N TYR A 181 16.29 17.79 3.54
CA TYR A 181 17.33 18.05 2.53
C TYR A 181 16.84 18.88 1.35
N GLU A 182 15.56 18.79 1.01
CA GLU A 182 14.95 19.50 -0.12
C GLU A 182 14.23 20.79 0.31
N GLY A 183 14.14 21.05 1.62
CA GLY A 183 13.39 22.18 2.18
C GLY A 183 11.94 22.22 1.66
N TRP A 184 11.41 23.43 1.49
CA TRP A 184 10.04 23.65 1.01
C TRP A 184 9.73 23.04 -0.36
N SER A 185 10.75 22.81 -1.21
CA SER A 185 10.55 22.20 -2.53
C SER A 185 9.98 20.78 -2.44
N MET A 186 10.23 20.09 -1.31
CA MET A 186 9.66 18.77 -1.01
C MET A 186 8.14 18.79 -0.87
N GLY A 187 7.53 19.92 -0.50
CA GLY A 187 6.08 20.07 -0.38
C GLY A 187 5.33 19.75 -1.68
N GLY A 188 5.98 19.92 -2.85
CA GLY A 188 5.43 19.52 -4.13
C GLY A 188 5.24 18.00 -4.30
N SER A 189 5.89 17.20 -3.47
CA SER A 189 5.75 15.74 -3.38
C SER A 189 4.92 15.30 -2.16
N LEU A 190 4.33 16.25 -1.42
CA LEU A 190 3.45 16.01 -0.26
C LEU A 190 2.08 16.69 -0.43
N PRO A 191 1.25 16.29 -1.42
CA PRO A 191 0.01 17.00 -1.71
C PRO A 191 -1.01 16.86 -0.58
N PHE A 192 -1.25 17.97 0.12
CA PHE A 192 -2.37 18.12 1.03
C PHE A 192 -2.91 19.55 0.94
N LYS A 193 -3.85 19.75 0.02
CA LYS A 193 -4.40 21.09 -0.27
C LYS A 193 -5.13 21.64 0.95
N GLU A 194 -4.95 22.92 1.23
CA GLU A 194 -5.63 23.64 2.31
C GLU A 194 -7.16 23.45 2.26
N THR A 195 -7.75 23.55 1.07
CA THR A 195 -9.19 23.34 0.85
C THR A 195 -9.68 21.93 1.21
N SER A 196 -8.81 20.93 1.15
CA SER A 196 -9.10 19.57 1.63
C SER A 196 -8.83 19.46 3.13
N TYR A 197 -7.73 20.01 3.62
CA TYR A 197 -7.34 20.01 5.02
C TYR A 197 -8.41 20.64 5.92
N THR A 198 -8.83 21.86 5.63
CA THR A 198 -9.78 22.61 6.47
C THR A 198 -11.11 21.88 6.65
N LYS A 199 -11.54 21.07 5.66
CA LYS A 199 -12.78 20.29 5.74
C LYS A 199 -12.71 19.10 6.71
N GLN A 200 -11.51 18.62 7.04
CA GLN A 200 -11.30 17.37 7.78
C GLN A 200 -10.33 17.47 8.96
N ALA A 201 -9.67 18.62 9.15
CA ALA A 201 -8.67 18.84 10.19
C ALA A 201 -9.22 18.51 11.60
N HIS A 202 -10.48 18.85 11.87
CA HIS A 202 -11.12 18.64 13.17
C HIS A 202 -11.15 17.17 13.63
N TYR A 203 -11.14 16.19 12.71
CA TYR A 203 -11.05 14.78 13.05
C TYR A 203 -9.74 14.10 12.64
N LEU A 204 -8.98 14.70 11.71
CA LEU A 204 -7.71 14.14 11.25
C LEU A 204 -6.54 14.53 12.17
N ASN A 205 -6.50 15.77 12.65
CA ASN A 205 -5.38 16.28 13.46
C ASN A 205 -5.06 15.43 14.68
N PRO A 206 -6.04 14.90 15.45
CA PRO A 206 -5.76 14.03 16.58
C PRO A 206 -5.03 12.72 16.22
N LEU A 207 -5.04 12.34 14.93
CA LEU A 207 -4.39 11.12 14.44
C LEU A 207 -2.99 11.38 13.88
N LEU A 208 -2.65 12.64 13.58
CA LEU A 208 -1.42 12.99 12.88
C LEU A 208 -0.20 12.90 13.79
N HIS A 209 0.86 12.29 13.26
CA HIS A 209 2.16 12.17 13.88
C HIS A 209 3.23 12.64 12.89
N SER A 210 4.27 13.31 13.40
CA SER A 210 5.39 13.82 12.61
C SER A 210 6.22 12.69 12.00
N TRP A 211 6.93 12.99 10.91
CA TRP A 211 7.88 12.06 10.33
C TRP A 211 9.13 11.91 11.21
N GLN A 212 9.45 10.68 11.59
CA GLN A 212 10.68 10.32 12.31
C GLN A 212 11.19 8.97 11.82
N ALA A 213 12.44 8.94 11.36
CA ALA A 213 13.11 7.80 10.77
C ALA A 213 14.59 7.68 11.20
N THR A 214 14.90 8.11 12.43
CA THR A 214 16.24 8.15 13.03
C THR A 214 16.99 6.82 12.90
N LYS A 215 16.30 5.70 13.14
CA LYS A 215 16.89 4.35 13.01
C LYS A 215 17.46 4.06 11.61
N SER A 216 16.90 4.69 10.59
CA SER A 216 17.35 4.53 9.19
C SER A 216 18.19 5.71 8.69
N GLY A 217 18.46 6.71 9.55
CA GLY A 217 19.17 7.93 9.19
C GLY A 217 18.41 8.85 8.21
N ARG A 218 17.07 8.75 8.16
CA ARG A 218 16.24 9.41 7.13
C ARG A 218 15.30 10.49 7.66
N ASP A 219 15.55 11.03 8.85
CA ASP A 219 14.73 12.12 9.42
C ASP A 219 14.59 13.30 8.45
N ARG A 220 15.68 13.65 7.76
CA ARG A 220 15.71 14.77 6.79
C ARG A 220 15.36 14.35 5.35
N ALA A 221 15.14 13.06 5.10
CA ALA A 221 14.73 12.54 3.80
C ALA A 221 13.23 12.26 3.82
N MET A 222 12.44 13.25 3.41
CA MET A 222 10.98 13.19 3.54
C MET A 222 10.36 11.96 2.85
N PRO A 223 9.26 11.42 3.40
CA PRO A 223 8.66 10.21 2.90
C PRO A 223 7.89 10.45 1.61
N HIS A 224 8.27 9.74 0.56
CA HIS A 224 7.42 9.45 -0.58
C HIS A 224 7.02 7.97 -0.64
N ILE A 225 7.55 7.15 0.26
CA ILE A 225 7.01 5.85 0.64
C ILE A 225 5.60 5.99 1.27
N LYS A 226 4.83 4.90 1.20
CA LYS A 226 3.52 4.70 1.82
C LYS A 226 3.52 3.33 2.50
#